data_AF-A0A352SU93-F1
#
_entry.id   AF-A0A352SU93-F1
#
_cell.length_a   1.000
_cell.length_b   1.000
_cell.length_c   1.000
_cell.angle_alpha   90.00
_cell.angle_beta   90.00
_cell.angle_gamma   90.00
#
_symmetry.space_group_name_H-M   'P 1'
#
loop_
_entity.id
_entity.type
_entity.pdbx_description
1 polymer ?
#
loop_
_entity_poly.entity_id
_entity_poly.type
_entity_poly.pdbx_seq_one_letter_code
_entity_poly.pdbx_strand_id
1 'polypeptide(L)'
;MSSAPNDGWVALRAVDRELACCLLFTPSASRGWLADLLSLLHELESAVRIPSEPMLAAIRLQWWVDAVAGDDPGAAPLVGRLHHHLADGRLQQDQLVALIGIWQDRLQQAPDDAPSCWAQAFSMLMTLQVRADLEPVAATIGHVFAGGAANAVNLPDLADMRRICDADTRWLFLLACMLRRGLDGGGAADDSLLVWRMLAWRWGVRLPS
;
A
#
# COMPACT_ATOMS: atom_id res chain seq x y z
N MET A 1 -28.71 14.70 0.99
CA MET A 1 -27.62 14.45 1.96
C MET A 1 -27.05 13.08 1.66
N SER A 2 -26.08 13.02 0.74
CA SER A 2 -25.41 11.76 0.39
C SER A 2 -24.44 11.46 1.52
N SER A 3 -24.66 10.38 2.26
CA SER A 3 -23.66 9.88 3.21
C SER A 3 -22.39 9.62 2.40
N ALA A 4 -21.35 10.42 2.61
CA ALA A 4 -20.06 10.14 2.02
C ALA A 4 -19.69 8.69 2.40
N PRO A 5 -19.40 7.81 1.42
CA PRO A 5 -18.93 6.47 1.74
C PRO A 5 -17.71 6.64 2.65
N ASN A 6 -17.73 5.92 3.77
CA ASN A 6 -16.73 5.92 4.84
C ASN A 6 -15.33 6.26 4.31
N ASP A 7 -14.71 7.36 4.78
CA ASP A 7 -13.44 7.85 4.25
C ASP A 7 -12.38 6.73 4.22
N GLY A 8 -11.97 6.30 3.02
CA GLY A 8 -11.03 5.19 2.82
C GLY A 8 -9.72 5.37 3.58
N TRP A 9 -9.28 6.61 3.77
CA TRP A 9 -8.11 6.92 4.60
C TRP A 9 -8.34 6.63 6.09
N VAL A 10 -9.55 6.93 6.61
CA VAL A 10 -9.91 6.63 8.00
C VAL A 10 -9.98 5.12 8.22
N ALA A 11 -10.52 4.38 7.25
CA ALA A 11 -10.54 2.92 7.27
C ALA A 11 -9.12 2.34 7.28
N LEU A 12 -8.24 2.80 6.37
CA LEU A 12 -6.85 2.38 6.34
C LEU A 12 -6.15 2.67 7.67
N ARG A 13 -6.36 3.84 8.28
CA ARG A 13 -5.73 4.18 9.56
C ARG A 13 -6.07 3.21 10.70
N ALA A 14 -7.24 2.59 10.66
CA ALA A 14 -7.64 1.58 11.65
C ALA A 14 -6.91 0.25 11.46
N VAL A 15 -6.50 -0.06 10.24
CA VAL A 15 -5.79 -1.30 9.86
C VAL A 15 -4.27 -1.12 9.92
N ASP A 16 -3.77 -0.01 9.36
CA ASP A 16 -2.36 0.35 9.28
C ASP A 16 -2.18 1.86 9.44
N ARG A 17 -1.76 2.24 10.64
CA ARG A 17 -1.55 3.66 10.99
C ARG A 17 -0.35 4.27 10.27
N GLU A 18 0.69 3.50 9.98
CA GLU A 18 1.92 4.01 9.38
C GLU A 18 1.71 4.35 7.91
N LEU A 19 1.07 3.44 7.16
CA LEU A 19 0.68 3.70 5.78
C LEU A 19 -0.33 4.85 5.67
N ALA A 20 -1.32 4.91 6.57
CA ALA A 20 -2.24 6.03 6.60
C ALA A 20 -1.51 7.37 6.85
N CYS A 21 -0.53 7.41 7.75
CA CYS A 21 0.31 8.59 7.95
C CYS A 21 1.10 8.96 6.68
N CYS A 22 1.66 7.99 5.96
CA CYS A 22 2.37 8.23 4.70
C CYS A 22 1.46 8.87 3.64
N LEU A 23 0.21 8.40 3.54
CA LEU A 23 -0.78 8.93 2.58
C LEU A 23 -1.24 10.37 2.88
N LEU A 24 -0.96 10.94 4.06
CA LEU A 24 -1.27 12.34 4.32
C LEU A 24 -0.54 13.28 3.36
N PHE A 25 0.60 12.85 2.81
CA PHE A 25 1.45 13.64 1.92
C PHE A 25 1.11 13.44 0.44
N THR A 26 0.19 12.52 0.15
CA THR A 26 -0.43 12.33 -1.16
C THR A 26 -1.54 13.36 -1.39
N PRO A 27 -1.70 13.92 -2.60
CA PRO A 27 -2.81 14.80 -2.96
C PRO A 27 -4.17 14.22 -2.57
N SER A 28 -5.11 15.08 -2.19
CA SER A 28 -6.47 14.62 -1.83
C SER A 28 -7.17 13.89 -2.97
N ALA A 29 -6.86 14.25 -4.23
CA ALA A 29 -7.43 13.62 -5.42
C ALA A 29 -7.04 12.14 -5.58
N SER A 30 -5.85 11.75 -5.10
CA SER A 30 -5.32 10.39 -5.20
C SER A 30 -5.36 9.60 -3.88
N ARG A 31 -5.43 10.30 -2.75
CA ARG A 31 -5.40 9.68 -1.41
C ARG A 31 -6.48 8.64 -1.17
N GLY A 32 -7.72 8.91 -1.58
CA GLY A 32 -8.86 8.04 -1.28
C GLY A 32 -8.74 6.66 -1.92
N TRP A 33 -8.55 6.62 -3.25
CA TRP A 33 -8.45 5.36 -3.98
C TRP A 33 -7.18 4.59 -3.63
N LEU A 34 -6.05 5.28 -3.37
CA LEU A 34 -4.83 4.61 -2.87
C LEU A 34 -5.03 4.01 -1.48
N ALA A 35 -5.76 4.69 -0.59
CA ALA A 35 -6.07 4.14 0.73
C ALA A 35 -6.94 2.88 0.64
N ASP A 36 -7.87 2.85 -0.30
CA ASP A 36 -8.73 1.68 -0.54
C ASP A 36 -7.96 0.51 -1.16
N LEU A 37 -7.03 0.77 -2.09
CA LEU A 37 -6.14 -0.27 -2.62
C LEU A 37 -5.22 -0.85 -1.53
N LEU A 38 -4.61 0.00 -0.71
CA LEU A 38 -3.78 -0.49 0.41
C LEU A 38 -4.62 -1.28 1.42
N SER A 39 -5.85 -0.83 1.69
CA SER A 39 -6.78 -1.60 2.54
C SER A 39 -7.09 -2.97 1.93
N LEU A 40 -7.28 -3.06 0.61
CA LEU A 40 -7.46 -4.33 -0.09
C LEU A 40 -6.24 -5.23 0.10
N LEU A 41 -5.01 -4.72 -0.04
CA LEU A 41 -3.80 -5.53 0.19
C LEU A 41 -3.78 -6.15 1.59
N HIS A 42 -4.15 -5.39 2.63
CA HIS A 42 -4.23 -5.89 4.00
C HIS A 42 -5.34 -6.93 4.19
N GLU A 43 -6.48 -6.76 3.53
CA GLU A 43 -7.56 -7.76 3.54
C GLU A 43 -7.15 -9.06 2.85
N LEU A 44 -6.44 -8.99 1.72
CA LEU A 44 -5.90 -10.15 1.02
C LEU A 44 -4.84 -10.87 1.83
N GLU A 45 -3.94 -10.12 2.49
CA GLU A 45 -2.98 -10.68 3.42
C GLU A 45 -3.67 -11.39 4.59
N SER A 46 -4.73 -10.78 5.13
CA SER A 46 -5.51 -11.37 6.21
C SER A 46 -6.30 -12.60 5.76
N ALA A 47 -6.76 -12.63 4.50
CA ALA A 47 -7.42 -13.77 3.89
C ALA A 47 -6.48 -14.98 3.80
N VAL A 48 -5.18 -14.78 3.57
CA VAL A 48 -4.16 -15.84 3.56
C VAL A 48 -3.68 -16.20 4.97
N ARG A 49 -3.41 -15.21 5.82
CA ARG A 49 -2.74 -15.41 7.12
C ARG A 49 -3.64 -15.96 8.23
N ILE A 50 -4.93 -15.59 8.25
CA ILE A 50 -5.83 -15.95 9.36
C ILE A 50 -6.29 -17.41 9.32
N PRO A 51 -6.73 -17.96 8.17
CA PRO A 51 -7.18 -19.35 8.12
C PRO A 51 -6.00 -20.30 8.33
N SER A 52 -6.22 -21.34 9.14
CA SER A 52 -5.22 -22.41 9.32
C SER A 52 -5.22 -23.41 8.17
N GLU A 53 -6.31 -23.49 7.41
CA GLU A 53 -6.45 -24.40 6.27
C GLU A 53 -6.30 -23.65 4.94
N PRO A 54 -5.44 -24.12 4.01
CA PRO A 54 -5.18 -23.44 2.75
C PRO A 54 -6.43 -23.35 1.85
N MET A 55 -7.33 -24.32 1.95
CA MET A 55 -8.60 -24.30 1.20
C MET A 55 -9.49 -23.13 1.63
N LEU A 56 -9.56 -22.81 2.93
CA LEU A 56 -10.33 -21.67 3.42
C LEU A 56 -9.73 -20.33 2.97
N ALA A 57 -8.39 -20.23 2.93
CA ALA A 57 -7.71 -19.07 2.36
C ALA A 57 -8.06 -18.89 0.87
N ALA A 58 -8.04 -19.98 0.09
CA ALA A 58 -8.40 -19.94 -1.33
C ALA A 58 -9.86 -19.48 -1.54
N ILE A 59 -10.80 -20.00 -0.75
CA ILE A 59 -12.21 -19.58 -0.80
C ILE A 59 -12.36 -18.09 -0.47
N ARG A 60 -11.64 -17.57 0.52
CA ARG A 60 -11.68 -16.14 0.87
C ARG A 60 -11.10 -15.26 -0.23
N LEU A 61 -10.00 -15.66 -0.85
CA LEU A 61 -9.44 -14.92 -1.99
C LEU A 61 -10.37 -14.97 -3.20
N GLN A 62 -10.99 -16.12 -3.48
CA GLN A 62 -11.99 -16.23 -4.55
C GLN A 62 -13.21 -15.36 -4.27
N TRP A 63 -13.68 -15.29 -3.02
CA TRP A 63 -14.75 -14.38 -2.64
C TRP A 63 -14.43 -12.93 -2.96
N TRP A 64 -13.18 -12.48 -2.80
CA TRP A 64 -12.77 -11.12 -3.19
C TRP A 64 -12.84 -10.90 -4.70
N VAL A 65 -12.47 -11.89 -5.52
CA VAL A 65 -12.62 -11.84 -6.99
C VAL A 65 -14.10 -11.68 -7.34
N ASP A 66 -14.95 -12.51 -6.75
CA ASP A 66 -16.39 -12.52 -7.02
C ASP A 66 -17.05 -11.21 -6.54
N ALA A 67 -16.65 -10.68 -5.38
CA ALA A 67 -17.19 -9.44 -4.82
C ALA A 67 -16.81 -8.20 -5.64
N VAL A 68 -15.58 -8.15 -6.18
CA VAL A 68 -15.16 -7.07 -7.08
C VAL A 68 -15.85 -7.18 -8.45
N ALA A 69 -16.06 -8.39 -8.94
CA ALA A 69 -16.70 -8.64 -10.23
C ALA A 69 -18.23 -8.53 -10.22
N GLY A 70 -18.86 -8.74 -9.07
CA GLY A 70 -20.31 -8.68 -8.90
C GLY A 70 -20.84 -7.26 -8.73
N ASP A 71 -22.17 -7.16 -8.66
CA ASP A 71 -22.91 -5.89 -8.58
C ASP A 71 -23.44 -5.57 -7.16
N ASP A 72 -22.95 -6.26 -6.12
CA ASP A 72 -23.38 -6.02 -4.74
C ASP A 72 -22.37 -5.16 -3.95
N PRO A 73 -22.49 -3.81 -3.97
CA PRO A 73 -21.63 -2.93 -3.20
C PRO A 73 -21.87 -3.04 -1.68
N GLY A 74 -22.94 -3.71 -1.25
CA GLY A 74 -23.29 -3.92 0.15
C GLY A 74 -22.59 -5.11 0.80
N ALA A 75 -21.89 -5.94 0.01
CA ALA A 75 -21.24 -7.17 0.50
C ALA A 75 -20.18 -6.90 1.59
N ALA A 76 -19.41 -5.82 1.44
CA ALA A 76 -18.50 -5.31 2.48
C ALA A 76 -18.23 -3.81 2.29
N PRO A 77 -17.92 -3.05 3.37
CA PRO A 77 -17.66 -1.62 3.27
C PRO A 77 -16.53 -1.25 2.29
N LEU A 78 -15.50 -2.08 2.13
CA LEU A 78 -14.43 -1.85 1.15
C LEU A 78 -14.90 -2.11 -0.28
N VAL A 79 -15.70 -3.17 -0.52
CA VAL A 79 -16.27 -3.49 -1.84
C VAL A 79 -17.06 -2.31 -2.39
N GLY A 80 -17.94 -1.71 -1.59
CA GLY A 80 -18.71 -0.53 -2.02
C GLY A 80 -17.82 0.67 -2.41
N ARG A 81 -16.65 0.85 -1.78
CA ARG A 81 -15.69 1.90 -2.15
C ARG A 81 -14.92 1.55 -3.43
N LEU A 82 -14.52 0.29 -3.60
CA LEU A 82 -13.90 -0.19 -4.83
C LEU A 82 -14.85 -0.06 -6.03
N HIS A 83 -16.12 -0.44 -5.89
CA HIS A 83 -17.16 -0.24 -6.90
C HIS A 83 -17.35 1.24 -7.26
N HIS A 84 -17.26 2.14 -6.28
CA HIS A 84 -17.30 3.58 -6.57
C HIS A 84 -16.12 4.02 -7.47
N HIS A 85 -14.89 3.56 -7.19
CA HIS A 85 -13.73 3.86 -8.03
C HIS A 85 -13.82 3.24 -9.43
N LEU A 86 -14.44 2.05 -9.56
CA LEU A 86 -14.74 1.42 -10.84
C LEU A 86 -15.77 2.23 -11.65
N ALA A 87 -16.87 2.66 -11.01
CA ALA A 87 -17.90 3.47 -11.63
C ALA A 87 -17.38 4.85 -12.08
N ASP A 88 -16.45 5.43 -11.32
CA ASP A 88 -15.78 6.69 -11.66
C ASP A 88 -14.68 6.52 -12.75
N GLY A 89 -14.43 5.28 -13.21
CA GLY A 89 -13.41 4.97 -14.22
C GLY A 89 -11.97 5.17 -13.76
N ARG A 90 -11.75 5.36 -12.45
CA ARG A 90 -10.42 5.53 -11.86
C ARG A 90 -9.63 4.24 -11.81
N LEU A 91 -10.34 3.13 -11.59
CA LEU A 91 -9.81 1.78 -11.61
C LEU A 91 -10.56 0.96 -12.64
N GLN A 92 -9.92 -0.07 -13.14
CA GLN A 92 -10.54 -1.08 -13.98
C GLN A 92 -10.66 -2.39 -13.21
N GLN A 93 -11.68 -3.19 -13.53
CA GLN A 93 -11.95 -4.44 -12.82
C GLN A 93 -10.81 -5.45 -12.99
N ASP A 94 -10.24 -5.54 -14.19
CA ASP A 94 -9.10 -6.38 -14.51
C ASP A 94 -7.87 -6.04 -13.65
N GLN A 95 -7.64 -4.76 -13.35
CA GLN A 95 -6.58 -4.31 -12.45
C GLN A 95 -6.80 -4.80 -11.02
N LEU A 96 -8.02 -4.75 -10.50
CA LEU A 96 -8.32 -5.27 -9.16
C LEU A 96 -8.19 -6.78 -9.11
N VAL A 97 -8.69 -7.49 -10.12
CA VAL A 97 -8.57 -8.96 -10.22
C VAL A 97 -7.11 -9.38 -10.33
N ALA A 98 -6.29 -8.68 -11.12
CA ALA A 98 -4.86 -8.95 -11.22
C ALA A 98 -4.13 -8.72 -9.89
N LEU A 99 -4.52 -7.69 -9.13
CA LEU A 99 -3.96 -7.45 -7.80
C LEU A 99 -4.30 -8.57 -6.81
N ILE A 100 -5.54 -9.08 -6.84
CA ILE A 100 -5.97 -10.26 -6.06
C ILE A 100 -5.21 -11.51 -6.50
N GLY A 101 -4.96 -11.65 -7.81
CA GLY A 101 -4.20 -12.74 -8.42
C GLY A 101 -2.81 -12.93 -7.79
N ILE A 102 -2.13 -11.85 -7.39
CA ILE A 102 -0.82 -11.93 -6.72
C ILE A 102 -0.90 -12.76 -5.43
N TRP A 103 -1.96 -12.60 -4.63
CA TRP A 103 -2.17 -13.42 -3.41
C TRP A 103 -2.63 -14.84 -3.73
N GLN A 104 -3.39 -15.04 -4.81
CA GLN A 104 -3.76 -16.39 -5.26
C GLN A 104 -2.53 -17.18 -5.70
N ASP A 105 -1.63 -16.56 -6.48
CA ASP A 105 -0.38 -17.15 -6.92
C ASP A 105 0.54 -17.45 -5.73
N ARG A 106 0.67 -16.50 -4.78
CA ARG A 106 1.40 -16.73 -3.52
C ARG A 106 0.87 -17.97 -2.80
N LEU A 107 -0.45 -18.07 -2.61
CA LEU A 107 -1.06 -19.19 -1.89
C LEU A 107 -0.75 -20.55 -2.57
N GLN A 108 -0.66 -20.57 -3.90
CA GLN A 108 -0.39 -21.80 -4.66
C GLN A 108 1.10 -22.16 -4.73
N GLN A 109 1.97 -21.16 -4.88
CA GLN A 109 3.38 -21.39 -5.22
C GLN A 109 4.33 -21.22 -4.03
N ALA A 110 4.08 -20.24 -3.17
CA ALA A 110 4.98 -19.85 -2.09
C ALA A 110 4.20 -19.23 -0.91
N PRO A 111 3.42 -20.03 -0.15
CA PRO A 111 2.51 -19.51 0.88
C PRO A 111 3.25 -18.72 1.99
N ASP A 112 4.48 -19.10 2.29
CA ASP A 112 5.32 -18.46 3.31
C ASP A 112 6.06 -17.21 2.79
N ASP A 113 6.01 -16.91 1.49
CA ASP A 113 6.70 -15.76 0.88
C ASP A 113 5.81 -14.52 0.78
N ALA A 114 5.43 -13.98 1.94
CA ALA A 114 4.78 -12.67 2.00
C ALA A 114 5.63 -11.56 1.37
N PRO A 115 6.95 -11.47 1.62
CA PRO A 115 7.77 -10.39 1.07
C PRO A 115 7.72 -10.25 -0.45
N SER A 116 7.84 -11.34 -1.22
CA SER A 116 7.76 -11.25 -2.68
C SER A 116 6.37 -10.88 -3.19
N CYS A 117 5.31 -11.29 -2.50
CA CYS A 117 3.93 -10.92 -2.84
C CYS A 117 3.70 -9.41 -2.65
N TRP A 118 4.10 -8.86 -1.51
CA TRP A 118 4.01 -7.42 -1.25
C TRP A 118 4.88 -6.59 -2.20
N ALA A 119 6.05 -7.11 -2.60
CA ALA A 119 6.88 -6.49 -3.63
C ALA A 119 6.14 -6.35 -4.97
N GLN A 120 5.50 -7.42 -5.44
CA GLN A 120 4.72 -7.40 -6.67
C GLN A 120 3.52 -6.46 -6.58
N ALA A 121 2.81 -6.47 -5.46
CA ALA A 121 1.66 -5.58 -5.24
C ALA A 121 2.07 -4.10 -5.27
N PHE A 122 3.18 -3.75 -4.61
CA PHE A 122 3.70 -2.38 -4.62
C PHE A 122 4.19 -1.93 -5.99
N SER A 123 4.82 -2.84 -6.75
CA SER A 123 5.16 -2.59 -8.15
C SER A 123 3.91 -2.26 -8.96
N MET A 124 2.86 -3.08 -8.83
CA MET A 124 1.60 -2.87 -9.54
C MET A 124 0.92 -1.54 -9.17
N LEU A 125 0.99 -1.10 -7.90
CA LEU A 125 0.50 0.23 -7.50
C LEU A 125 1.21 1.35 -8.28
N MET A 126 2.51 1.23 -8.57
CA MET A 126 3.22 2.22 -9.39
C MET A 126 2.74 2.21 -10.84
N THR A 127 2.44 1.04 -11.41
CA THR A 127 1.83 0.94 -12.74
C THR A 127 0.48 1.67 -12.77
N LEU A 128 -0.36 1.50 -11.74
CA LEU A 128 -1.67 2.19 -11.62
C LEU A 128 -1.53 3.70 -11.45
N GLN A 129 -0.45 4.16 -10.80
CA GLN A 129 -0.12 5.58 -10.67
C GLN A 129 0.60 6.15 -11.91
N VAL A 130 0.79 5.37 -12.97
CA VAL A 130 1.51 5.76 -14.20
C VAL A 130 2.96 6.19 -13.88
N ARG A 131 3.60 5.47 -12.95
CA ARG A 131 4.96 5.68 -12.46
C ARG A 131 5.80 4.41 -12.56
N ALA A 132 5.79 3.79 -13.76
CA ALA A 132 6.55 2.57 -14.04
C ALA A 132 8.06 2.70 -13.74
N ASP A 133 8.60 3.92 -13.79
CA ASP A 133 9.98 4.24 -13.40
C ASP A 133 10.29 3.94 -11.92
N LEU A 134 9.26 3.88 -11.07
CA LEU A 134 9.37 3.57 -9.64
C LEU A 134 9.03 2.12 -9.30
N GLU A 135 8.66 1.27 -10.25
CA GLU A 135 8.30 -0.14 -10.00
C GLU A 135 9.37 -0.91 -9.21
N PRO A 136 10.67 -0.89 -9.59
CA PRO A 136 11.71 -1.61 -8.83
C PRO A 136 11.90 -1.06 -7.42
N VAL A 137 11.73 0.26 -7.27
CA VAL A 137 11.85 0.96 -5.98
C VAL A 137 10.69 0.57 -5.07
N ALA A 138 9.47 0.58 -5.60
CA ALA A 138 8.28 0.18 -4.87
C ALA A 138 8.31 -1.31 -4.49
N ALA A 139 8.77 -2.16 -5.40
CA ALA A 139 8.95 -3.59 -5.12
C ALA A 139 9.91 -3.82 -3.94
N THR A 140 11.05 -3.14 -3.92
CA THR A 140 12.02 -3.23 -2.82
C THR A 140 11.41 -2.78 -1.49
N ILE A 141 10.67 -1.65 -1.51
CA ILE A 141 10.02 -1.12 -0.30
C ILE A 141 8.92 -2.06 0.19
N GLY A 142 8.07 -2.57 -0.70
CA GLY A 142 7.02 -3.54 -0.37
C GLY A 142 7.58 -4.84 0.21
N HIS A 143 8.70 -5.33 -0.33
CA HIS A 143 9.38 -6.51 0.19
C HIS A 143 9.86 -6.31 1.64
N VAL A 144 10.51 -5.18 1.92
CA VAL A 144 11.00 -4.87 3.27
C VAL A 144 9.84 -4.59 4.22
N PHE A 145 8.79 -3.90 3.75
CA PHE A 145 7.57 -3.65 4.52
C PHE A 145 6.93 -4.93 5.05
N ALA A 146 6.90 -5.98 4.22
CA ALA A 146 6.36 -7.30 4.60
C ALA A 146 7.34 -8.17 5.41
N GLY A 147 8.42 -7.61 5.94
CA GLY A 147 9.34 -8.30 6.84
C GLY A 147 10.54 -8.98 6.14
N GLY A 148 10.74 -8.74 4.85
CA GLY A 148 11.92 -9.22 4.10
C GLY A 148 13.21 -8.45 4.45
N ALA A 149 13.62 -8.49 5.72
CA ALA A 149 14.73 -7.69 6.25
C ALA A 149 16.06 -7.92 5.53
N ALA A 150 16.29 -9.10 4.95
CA ALA A 150 17.49 -9.37 4.14
C ALA A 150 17.62 -8.42 2.93
N ASN A 151 16.49 -7.96 2.38
CA ASN A 151 16.46 -7.00 1.27
C ASN A 151 16.54 -5.54 1.73
N ALA A 152 16.67 -5.26 3.03
CA ALA A 152 16.86 -3.91 3.54
C ALA A 152 18.11 -3.21 2.96
N VAL A 153 19.16 -3.97 2.66
CA VAL A 153 20.40 -3.46 2.03
C VAL A 153 20.14 -2.85 0.65
N ASN A 154 19.07 -3.29 -0.02
CA ASN A 154 18.68 -2.81 -1.34
C ASN A 154 17.75 -1.59 -1.27
N LEU A 155 17.35 -1.15 -0.07
CA LEU A 155 16.48 0.02 0.06
C LEU A 155 17.10 1.22 -0.66
N PRO A 156 16.35 1.89 -1.53
CA PRO A 156 16.84 2.99 -2.35
C PRO A 156 17.40 4.12 -1.48
N ASP A 157 18.43 4.81 -1.98
CA ASP A 157 18.97 5.98 -1.30
C ASP A 157 17.90 7.07 -1.16
N LEU A 158 17.78 7.65 0.04
CA LEU A 158 16.74 8.63 0.33
C LEU A 158 16.94 9.96 -0.41
N ALA A 159 18.19 10.35 -0.70
CA ALA A 159 18.46 11.57 -1.46
C ALA A 159 18.10 11.39 -2.94
N ASP A 160 18.32 10.19 -3.49
CA ASP A 160 17.89 9.83 -4.84
C ASP A 160 16.36 9.72 -4.93
N MET A 161 15.72 9.01 -3.99
CA MET A 161 14.25 8.93 -3.91
C MET A 161 13.60 10.31 -3.88
N ARG A 162 14.15 11.24 -3.08
CA ARG A 162 13.63 12.60 -2.97
C ARG A 162 13.62 13.34 -4.32
N ARG A 163 14.52 13.00 -5.24
CA ARG A 163 14.60 13.63 -6.56
C ARG A 163 13.59 13.03 -7.55
N ILE A 164 13.26 11.74 -7.40
CA ILE A 164 12.40 11.01 -8.35
C ILE A 164 10.92 10.96 -7.92
N CYS A 165 10.62 11.00 -6.62
CA CYS A 165 9.24 11.00 -6.14
C CYS A 165 8.56 12.37 -6.38
N ASP A 166 7.37 12.34 -6.97
CA ASP A 166 6.50 13.50 -7.16
C ASP A 166 5.46 13.59 -6.04
N ALA A 167 4.42 14.43 -6.21
CA ALA A 167 3.35 14.57 -5.22
C ALA A 167 2.56 13.27 -4.97
N ASP A 168 2.26 12.50 -6.02
CA ASP A 168 1.40 11.32 -5.93
C ASP A 168 2.13 10.09 -5.36
N THR A 169 3.46 10.06 -5.47
CA THR A 169 4.32 8.98 -4.98
C THR A 169 5.06 9.32 -3.69
N ARG A 170 4.74 10.46 -3.06
CA ARG A 170 5.36 10.90 -1.80
C ARG A 170 5.21 9.90 -0.66
N TRP A 171 4.10 9.19 -0.63
CA TRP A 171 3.84 8.18 0.39
C TRP A 171 4.90 7.08 0.38
N LEU A 172 5.41 6.71 -0.81
CA LEU A 172 6.42 5.67 -0.97
C LEU A 172 7.76 6.10 -0.39
N PHE A 173 8.16 7.36 -0.63
CA PHE A 173 9.33 7.96 0.00
C PHE A 173 9.25 7.96 1.52
N LEU A 174 8.09 8.35 2.08
CA LEU A 174 7.90 8.40 3.52
C LEU A 174 7.93 7.02 4.16
N LEU A 175 7.35 6.03 3.49
CA LEU A 175 7.41 4.66 3.92
C LEU A 175 8.86 4.16 3.95
N ALA A 176 9.66 4.46 2.92
CA ALA A 176 11.09 4.14 2.92
C ALA A 176 11.84 4.79 4.09
N CYS A 177 11.53 6.05 4.43
CA CYS A 177 12.09 6.70 5.62
C CYS A 177 11.72 5.98 6.92
N MET A 178 10.44 5.58 7.07
CA MET A 178 9.98 4.85 8.26
C MET A 178 10.64 3.48 8.39
N LEU A 179 10.72 2.72 7.29
CA LEU A 179 11.36 1.41 7.27
C LEU A 179 12.85 1.48 7.63
N ARG A 180 13.61 2.41 7.03
CA ARG A 180 15.03 2.62 7.38
C ARG A 180 15.22 2.90 8.86
N ARG A 181 14.38 3.77 9.42
CA ARG A 181 14.41 4.07 10.86
C ARG A 181 14.06 2.85 11.72
N GLY A 182 13.08 2.05 11.31
CA GLY A 182 12.73 0.81 12.01
C GLY A 182 13.89 -0.18 12.04
N LEU A 183 14.66 -0.26 10.96
CA LEU A 183 15.85 -1.13 10.84
C LEU A 183 17.03 -0.62 11.68
N ASP A 184 17.25 0.70 11.72
CA ASP A 184 18.28 1.34 12.55
C ASP A 184 17.95 1.31 14.06
N GLY A 185 16.71 0.93 14.40
CA GLY A 185 16.09 0.94 15.72
C GLY A 185 16.62 -0.03 16.77
N GLY A 186 17.83 -0.57 16.57
CA GLY A 186 18.65 -1.15 17.63
C GLY A 186 19.55 -0.14 18.35
N GLY A 187 19.72 1.10 17.86
CA GLY A 187 20.79 1.98 18.38
C GLY A 187 20.59 3.50 18.41
N ALA A 188 19.54 4.09 17.83
CA ALA A 188 19.40 5.56 17.79
C ALA A 188 18.07 6.02 18.41
N ALA A 189 18.10 6.25 19.72
CA ALA A 189 17.13 7.10 20.38
C ALA A 189 17.22 8.53 19.79
N ASP A 190 16.07 9.03 19.35
CA ASP A 190 15.74 10.45 19.28
C ASP A 190 16.29 11.30 18.11
N ASP A 191 15.91 10.99 16.86
CA ASP A 191 15.71 12.05 15.85
C ASP A 191 14.28 12.61 15.98
N SER A 192 14.07 13.44 17.00
CA SER A 192 12.85 14.20 17.23
C SER A 192 12.52 15.18 16.09
N LEU A 193 13.46 15.42 15.18
CA LEU A 193 13.30 16.29 14.02
C LEU A 193 12.73 15.58 12.80
N LEU A 194 12.56 14.25 12.82
CA LEU A 194 11.99 13.50 11.69
C LEU A 194 10.60 14.03 11.31
N VAL A 195 9.73 14.24 12.29
CA VAL A 195 8.40 14.83 12.07
C VAL A 195 8.51 16.23 11.48
N TRP A 196 9.46 17.04 11.95
CA TRP A 196 9.69 18.39 11.43
C TRP A 196 10.26 18.39 10.00
N ARG A 197 11.11 17.42 9.65
CA ARG A 197 11.62 17.21 8.29
C ARG A 197 10.52 16.75 7.34
N MET A 198 9.63 15.87 7.80
CA MET A 198 8.44 15.46 7.06
C MET A 198 7.51 16.65 6.81
N LEU A 199 7.22 17.45 7.84
CA LEU A 199 6.39 18.66 7.71
C LEU A 199 7.04 19.69 6.79
N ALA A 200 8.33 19.98 6.95
CA ALA A 200 9.06 20.89 6.07
C ALA A 200 8.99 20.46 4.59
N TRP A 201 9.02 19.15 4.33
CA TRP A 201 8.87 18.61 2.98
C TRP A 201 7.47 18.81 2.38
N ARG A 202 6.41 18.71 3.20
CA ARG A 202 5.03 19.03 2.77
C ARG A 202 4.89 20.47 2.30
N TRP A 203 5.58 21.41 2.93
CA TRP A 203 5.53 22.85 2.62
C TRP A 203 6.69 23.36 1.75
N GLY A 204 7.57 22.47 1.26
CA GLY A 204 8.69 22.86 0.40
C GLY A 204 9.79 23.66 1.11
N VAL A 205 9.81 23.67 2.45
CA VAL A 205 10.81 24.38 3.24
C VAL A 205 12.12 23.59 3.22
N ARG A 206 13.20 24.20 2.72
CA ARG A 206 14.56 23.64 2.86
C ARG A 206 15.04 23.93 4.27
N LEU A 207 15.06 22.91 5.12
CA LEU A 207 15.78 23.00 6.39
C LEU A 207 17.29 23.12 6.10
N PRO A 208 18.03 23.99 6.82
CA PRO A 208 19.48 24.05 6.70
C PRO A 208 20.09 22.70 7.07
N SER A 209 21.10 22.30 6.29
CA SER A 209 21.90 21.07 6.46
C SER A 209 22.65 21.06 7.77
#